data_AF-A0A927UPP2-F1
#
_entry.id   AF-A0A927UPP2-F1
#
_cell.length_a   1.000
_cell.length_b   1.000
_cell.length_c   1.000
_cell.angle_alpha   90.00
_cell.angle_beta   90.00
_cell.angle_gamma   90.00
#
_symmetry.space_group_name_H-M   'P 1'
#
loop_
_entity.id
_entity.type
_entity.pdbx_description
1 polymer ?
#
loop_
_entity_poly.entity_id
_entity_poly.type
_entity_poly.pdbx_seq_one_letter_code
_entity_poly.pdbx_strand_id
1 'polypeptide(L)'
;MINQKATTVSKLIAGKKKLAVTWKKLTGQTTGYEVQYGTSKTFKGAKKVVIKKNKTTKTVIKKLKSKKTYYVRIRTYKSVKVNGKTTKLYSSWSKAKSTKVK
;
A
#
# COMPACT_ATOMS: atom_id res chain seq x y z
N MET A 1 -14.45 10.24 15.75
CA MET A 1 -13.78 9.34 14.77
C MET A 1 -12.32 9.73 14.64
N ILE A 2 -11.35 8.83 14.82
CA ILE A 2 -9.92 9.15 14.63
C ILE A 2 -9.66 9.27 13.13
N ASN A 3 -9.60 10.50 12.61
CA ASN A 3 -9.30 10.79 11.21
C ASN A 3 -7.80 10.60 10.93
N GLN A 4 -7.34 9.34 10.84
CA GLN A 4 -5.94 9.07 10.50
C GLN A 4 -5.65 9.53 9.07
N LYS A 5 -4.65 10.42 8.92
CA LYS A 5 -4.21 10.94 7.62
C LYS A 5 -3.89 9.79 6.66
N ALA A 6 -4.70 9.65 5.61
CA ALA A 6 -4.48 8.65 4.58
C ALA A 6 -3.28 9.05 3.71
N THR A 7 -2.44 8.08 3.36
CA THR A 7 -1.38 8.28 2.35
C THR A 7 -1.93 8.07 0.95
N THR A 8 -1.15 8.44 -0.06
CA THR A 8 -1.49 8.27 -1.48
C THR A 8 -0.33 7.64 -2.24
N VAL A 9 -0.67 6.79 -3.21
CA VAL A 9 0.32 6.31 -4.19
C VAL A 9 0.75 7.50 -5.04
N SER A 10 2.05 7.83 -5.02
CA SER A 10 2.61 8.94 -5.79
C SER A 10 2.91 8.50 -7.22
N LYS A 11 3.58 7.36 -7.39
CA LYS A 11 4.03 6.89 -8.71
C LYS A 11 3.94 5.36 -8.82
N LEU A 12 3.57 4.89 -10.01
CA LEU A 12 3.64 3.48 -10.42
C LEU A 12 4.59 3.37 -11.62
N ILE A 13 5.57 2.46 -11.55
CA ILE A 13 6.49 2.21 -12.65
C ILE A 13 6.42 0.72 -13.02
N ALA A 14 5.89 0.46 -14.21
CA ALA A 14 5.77 -0.88 -14.76
C ALA A 14 7.10 -1.36 -15.38
N GLY A 15 7.50 -2.58 -15.04
CA GLY A 15 8.61 -3.29 -15.67
C GLY A 15 8.22 -4.73 -16.01
N LYS A 16 9.14 -5.50 -16.61
CA LYS A 16 8.89 -6.89 -17.01
C LYS A 16 8.48 -7.74 -15.79
N LYS A 17 7.22 -8.20 -15.77
CA LYS A 17 6.64 -8.99 -14.65
C LYS A 17 6.83 -8.34 -13.26
N LYS A 18 6.96 -7.00 -13.20
CA LYS A 18 7.20 -6.25 -11.95
C LYS A 18 6.53 -4.89 -11.95
N LEU A 19 6.22 -4.40 -10.75
CA LEU A 19 5.62 -3.09 -10.52
C LEU A 19 6.29 -2.40 -9.33
N ALA A 20 6.97 -1.29 -9.58
CA ALA A 20 7.46 -0.44 -8.52
C ALA A 20 6.36 0.54 -8.09
N VAL A 21 6.09 0.59 -6.80
CA VAL A 21 5.07 1.43 -6.18
C VAL A 21 5.79 2.41 -5.26
N THR A 22 5.56 3.70 -5.46
CA THR A 22 6.04 4.78 -4.60
C THR A 22 4.85 5.52 -4.01
N TRP A 23 4.94 5.98 -2.76
CA TRP A 23 3.88 6.72 -2.07
C TRP A 23 4.41 7.95 -1.33
N LYS A 24 3.50 8.86 -0.97
CA LYS A 24 3.83 10.03 -0.16
C LYS A 24 4.19 9.57 1.26
N LYS A 25 5.32 10.06 1.78
CA LYS A 25 5.77 9.80 3.15
C LYS A 25 4.81 10.47 4.13
N LEU A 26 4.39 9.75 5.17
CA LEU A 26 3.70 10.33 6.32
C LEU A 26 4.51 10.05 7.58
N THR A 27 4.91 11.13 8.26
CA THR A 27 5.66 11.11 9.53
C THR A 27 4.76 11.55 10.69
N GLY A 28 5.08 11.11 11.92
CA GLY A 28 4.41 11.55 13.15
C GLY A 28 3.38 10.55 13.73
N GLN A 29 2.53 9.93 12.90
CA GLN A 29 1.44 9.06 13.40
C GLN A 29 1.34 7.71 12.68
N THR A 30 2.41 7.27 12.02
CA THR A 30 2.43 6.06 11.20
C THR A 30 3.57 5.14 11.59
N THR A 31 3.24 3.91 11.94
CA THR A 31 4.22 2.83 12.16
C THR A 31 4.65 2.23 10.83
N GLY A 32 3.69 2.02 9.92
CA GLY A 32 3.97 1.43 8.63
C GLY A 32 2.85 1.59 7.62
N TYR A 33 2.99 0.89 6.50
CA TYR A 33 2.07 0.97 5.37
C TYR A 33 1.58 -0.42 4.96
N GLU A 34 0.42 -0.47 4.35
CA GLU A 34 -0.10 -1.68 3.70
C GLU A 34 -0.49 -1.34 2.27
N VAL A 35 0.23 -1.94 1.33
CA VAL A 35 -0.02 -1.80 -0.11
C VAL A 35 -0.87 -2.97 -0.55
N GLN A 36 -2.06 -2.70 -1.07
CA GLN A 36 -2.92 -3.72 -1.65
C GLN A 36 -2.90 -3.61 -3.17
N TYR A 37 -2.80 -4.76 -3.84
CA TYR A 37 -2.70 -4.82 -5.29
C TYR A 37 -3.44 -6.02 -5.88
N GLY A 38 -3.99 -5.86 -7.07
CA GLY A 38 -4.72 -6.91 -7.78
C GLY A 38 -5.10 -6.49 -9.19
N THR A 39 -5.67 -7.40 -9.97
CA THR A 39 -6.15 -7.13 -11.33
C THR A 39 -7.61 -6.69 -11.38
N SER A 40 -8.33 -6.77 -10.26
CA SER A 40 -9.72 -6.28 -10.13
C SER A 40 -9.74 -4.88 -9.53
N LYS A 41 -10.55 -3.99 -10.12
CA LYS A 41 -10.78 -2.61 -9.64
C LYS A 41 -11.43 -2.58 -8.25
N THR A 42 -12.20 -3.61 -7.89
CA THR A 42 -12.84 -3.77 -6.57
C THR A 42 -11.92 -4.44 -5.54
N PHE A 43 -10.70 -4.82 -5.93
CA PHE A 43 -9.73 -5.52 -5.08
C PHE A 43 -10.22 -6.88 -4.54
N LYS A 44 -11.23 -7.50 -5.17
CA LYS A 44 -11.61 -8.90 -4.91
C LYS A 44 -10.42 -9.82 -5.19
N GLY A 45 -10.00 -10.62 -4.20
CA GLY A 45 -8.83 -11.49 -4.30
C GLY A 45 -7.48 -10.76 -4.36
N ALA A 46 -7.41 -9.49 -3.94
CA ALA A 46 -6.18 -8.72 -3.98
C ALA A 46 -5.16 -9.17 -2.92
N LYS A 47 -3.89 -9.15 -3.31
CA LYS A 47 -2.75 -9.43 -2.44
C LYS A 47 -2.32 -8.17 -1.69
N LYS A 48 -1.59 -8.35 -0.60
CA LYS A 48 -1.14 -7.24 0.25
C LYS A 48 0.35 -7.36 0.57
N VAL A 49 1.02 -6.22 0.69
CA VAL A 49 2.40 -6.11 1.15
C VAL A 49 2.41 -5.19 2.36
N VAL A 50 2.92 -5.69 3.48
CA VAL A 50 3.05 -4.93 4.72
C VAL A 50 4.46 -4.35 4.82
N ILE A 51 4.54 -3.03 4.93
CA ILE A 51 5.78 -2.28 5.15
C ILE A 51 5.83 -1.89 6.62
N LYS A 52 6.79 -2.43 7.37
CA LYS A 52 6.93 -2.19 8.81
C LYS A 52 7.67 -0.91 9.17
N LYS A 53 8.33 -0.27 8.19
CA LYS A 53 9.14 0.94 8.39
C LYS A 53 8.44 2.15 7.76
N ASN A 54 8.11 3.15 8.55
CA ASN A 54 7.49 4.39 8.08
C ASN A 54 8.40 5.27 7.18
N LYS A 55 9.72 5.06 7.26
CA LYS A 55 10.72 5.69 6.38
C LYS A 55 10.73 5.12 4.96
N THR A 56 10.25 3.90 4.76
CA THR A 56 10.18 3.28 3.44
C THR A 56 9.00 3.86 2.66
N THR A 57 9.28 4.41 1.48
CA THR A 57 8.30 5.06 0.60
C THR A 57 8.17 4.39 -0.77
N LYS A 58 8.88 3.28 -0.98
CA LYS A 58 8.92 2.53 -2.23
C LYS A 58 8.96 1.03 -1.96
N THR A 59 8.25 0.26 -2.78
CA THR A 59 8.39 -1.20 -2.85
C THR A 59 8.34 -1.68 -4.30
N VAL A 60 8.88 -2.86 -4.57
CA VAL A 60 8.82 -3.50 -5.89
C VAL A 60 8.12 -4.84 -5.76
N ILE A 61 6.95 -4.94 -6.40
CA ILE A 61 6.18 -6.18 -6.50
C ILE A 61 6.69 -6.94 -7.72
N LYS A 62 7.16 -8.18 -7.53
CA LYS A 62 7.70 -9.04 -8.58
C LYS A 62 6.75 -10.18 -8.89
N LYS A 63 7.08 -11.00 -9.90
CA LYS A 63 6.33 -12.21 -10.30
C LYS A 63 4.86 -11.89 -10.68
N LEU A 64 4.66 -10.75 -11.34
CA LEU A 64 3.35 -10.35 -11.86
C LEU A 64 3.11 -10.94 -13.25
N LYS A 65 1.83 -11.07 -13.63
CA LYS A 65 1.45 -11.46 -14.98
C LYS A 65 1.75 -10.30 -15.94
N SER A 66 2.48 -10.57 -17.02
CA SER A 66 2.78 -9.56 -18.06
C SER A 66 1.50 -9.14 -18.79
N LYS A 67 1.53 -7.93 -19.35
CA LYS A 67 0.43 -7.32 -20.14
C LYS A 67 -0.92 -7.22 -19.41
N LYS A 68 -0.95 -7.35 -18.08
CA LYS A 68 -2.15 -7.18 -17.25
C LYS A 68 -2.14 -5.83 -16.53
N THR A 69 -3.32 -5.22 -16.41
CA THR A 69 -3.52 -4.02 -15.60
C THR A 69 -3.59 -4.40 -14.13
N TYR A 70 -2.77 -3.74 -13.31
CA TYR A 70 -2.81 -3.89 -11.86
C TYR A 70 -3.30 -2.60 -11.22
N TYR A 71 -4.26 -2.73 -10.33
CA TYR A 71 -4.76 -1.69 -9.45
C TYR A 71 -4.00 -1.77 -8.13
N VAL A 72 -3.61 -0.61 -7.61
CA VAL A 72 -2.85 -0.48 -6.38
C VAL A 72 -3.48 0.62 -5.53
N ARG A 73 -3.70 0.31 -4.25
CA ARG A 73 -4.06 1.29 -3.22
C ARG A 73 -3.21 1.07 -1.98
N ILE A 74 -3.10 2.08 -1.14
CA ILE A 74 -2.28 2.05 0.06
C ILE A 74 -3.05 2.59 1.24
N ARG A 75 -2.77 2.09 2.44
CA ARG A 75 -3.22 2.67 3.71
C ARG A 75 -2.05 2.73 4.70
N THR A 76 -2.14 3.63 5.66
CA THR A 76 -1.23 3.66 6.80
C THR A 76 -1.76 2.79 7.93
N TYR A 77 -0.87 2.34 8.80
CA TYR A 77 -1.26 1.81 10.10
C TYR A 77 -0.35 2.33 11.21
N LYS A 78 -0.93 2.42 12.40
CA LYS A 78 -0.24 2.71 13.66
C LYS A 78 -0.41 1.50 14.57
N SER A 79 0.70 0.99 15.08
CA SER A 79 0.68 0.01 16.17
C SER A 79 0.58 0.76 17.49
N VAL A 80 -0.43 0.44 18.29
CA VAL A 80 -0.63 0.95 19.65
C VAL A 80 -0.59 -0.21 20.62
N LYS A 81 0.00 -0.02 21.79
CA LYS A 81 -0.07 -0.98 22.89
C LYS A 81 -1.25 -0.59 23.78
N VAL A 82 -2.17 -1.52 23.99
CA VAL A 82 -3.29 -1.38 24.93
C VAL A 82 -3.26 -2.63 25.80
N ASN A 83 -3.11 -2.46 27.11
CA ASN A 83 -3.05 -3.54 28.09
C ASN A 83 -2.07 -4.67 27.70
N GLY A 84 -0.84 -4.30 27.30
CA GLY A 84 0.21 -5.25 26.89
C GLY A 84 0.05 -5.86 25.49
N LYS A 85 -1.13 -5.73 24.85
CA LYS A 85 -1.39 -6.25 23.50
C LYS A 85 -1.16 -5.17 22.43
N THR A 86 -0.56 -5.58 21.31
CA THR A 86 -0.32 -4.69 20.17
C THR A 86 -1.50 -4.74 19.21
N THR A 87 -2.19 -3.60 19.07
CA THR A 87 -3.31 -3.43 18.15
C THR A 87 -2.90 -2.52 16.99
N LYS A 88 -3.34 -2.85 15.77
CA LYS A 88 -3.09 -2.02 14.59
C LYS A 88 -4.33 -1.18 14.28
N LEU A 89 -4.16 0.14 14.34
CA LEU A 89 -5.15 1.09 13.87
C LEU A 89 -4.83 1.46 12.43
N TYR A 90 -5.81 1.33 11.54
CA TYR A 90 -5.65 1.58 10.11
C TYR A 90 -6.35 2.86 9.69
N SER A 91 -5.77 3.58 8.73
CA SER A 91 -6.47 4.63 8.01
C SER A 91 -7.35 4.07 6.88
N SER A 92 -8.20 4.94 6.34
CA SER A 92 -8.92 4.69 5.10
C SER A 92 -7.97 4.39 3.94
N TRP A 93 -8.43 3.58 2.99
CA TRP A 93 -7.68 3.31 1.78
C TRP A 93 -7.50 4.56 0.92
N SER A 94 -6.35 4.70 0.30
CA SER A 94 -6.13 5.72 -0.73
C SER A 94 -7.01 5.48 -1.96
N LYS A 95 -7.22 6.53 -2.75
CA LYS A 95 -7.65 6.37 -4.14
C LYS A 95 -6.73 5.39 -4.86
N ALA A 96 -7.32 4.48 -5.63
CA ALA A 96 -6.56 3.49 -6.40
C ALA A 96 -5.86 4.17 -7.58
N LYS A 97 -4.63 3.71 -7.87
CA LYS A 97 -3.92 3.97 -9.13
C LYS A 97 -3.75 2.66 -9.88
N SER A 98 -3.64 2.72 -11.19
CA SER A 98 -3.42 1.54 -12.02
C SER A 98 -2.38 1.76 -13.09
N THR A 99 -1.70 0.69 -13.50
CA THR A 99 -0.84 0.68 -14.68
C THR A 99 -0.77 -0.72 -15.27
N LYS A 100 -0.46 -0.82 -16.56
CA LYS A 100 -0.28 -2.09 -17.26
C LYS A 100 1.17 -2.57 -17.07
N VAL A 101 1.34 -3.77 -16.53
CA VAL A 101 2.65 -4.39 -16.34
C VAL A 101 3.22 -4.81 -17.70
N LYS A 102 4.54 -4.65 -17.89
CA LYS A 102 5.25 -5.06 -19.11
C LYS A 102 5.42 -6.58 -19.18
#